data_AF-A0A378N317-F1
#
_entry.id   AF-A0A378N317-F1
#
_cell.length_a   1.000
_cell.length_b   1.000
_cell.length_c   1.000
_cell.angle_alpha   90.00
_cell.angle_beta   90.00
_cell.angle_gamma   90.00
#
_symmetry.space_group_name_H-M   'P 1'
#
loop_
_entity.id
_entity.type
_entity.pdbx_description
1 polymer ?
#
loop_
_entity_poly.entity_id
_entity_poly.type
_entity_poly.pdbx_seq_one_letter_code
_entity_poly.pdbx_strand_id
1 'polypeptide(L)'
;MEHFIGLGVAGNFAGHLEQAGEEADFAKVKTVEAVQPKAIFPFYVPAENLGDYQFLSTYPLSNTAINFPSDADNLQIEPEVALICEIGYQDQQVVSLTPTHFAAYNDCSIRRPNANKICERKTGGLRLKGFRQFIFR
;
A
#
# COMPACT_ATOMS: atom_id res chain seq x y z
N MET A 1 -13.52 -2.19 -6.02
CA MET A 1 -12.47 -1.50 -6.79
C MET A 1 -11.50 -2.54 -7.37
N GLU A 2 -12.02 -3.65 -7.90
CA GLU A 2 -11.19 -4.79 -8.31
C GLU A 2 -10.47 -4.56 -9.65
N HIS A 3 -10.86 -3.54 -10.40
CA HIS A 3 -10.17 -3.13 -11.64
C HIS A 3 -9.10 -2.05 -11.40
N PHE A 4 -8.80 -1.70 -10.16
CA PHE A 4 -7.80 -0.68 -9.81
C PHE A 4 -6.45 -1.32 -9.50
N ILE A 5 -5.36 -0.61 -9.78
CA ILE A 5 -4.07 -0.89 -9.16
C ILE A 5 -4.00 -0.21 -7.79
N GLY A 6 -3.49 -0.92 -6.79
CA GLY A 6 -3.30 -0.40 -5.43
C GLY A 6 -1.83 -0.15 -5.15
N LEU A 7 -1.47 1.11 -4.87
CA LEU A 7 -0.11 1.53 -4.54
C LEU A 7 -0.07 2.17 -3.14
N GLY A 8 0.90 1.76 -2.33
CA GLY A 8 1.24 2.41 -1.05
C GLY A 8 2.45 3.32 -1.21
N VAL A 9 2.50 4.38 -0.40
CA VAL A 9 3.62 5.33 -0.37
C VAL A 9 4.25 5.28 1.02
N ALA A 10 5.53 4.92 1.10
CA ALA A 10 6.24 4.81 2.36
C ALA A 10 7.12 6.05 2.61
N GLY A 11 7.16 6.51 3.86
CA GLY A 11 8.05 7.60 4.30
C GLY A 11 7.62 9.00 3.87
N ASN A 12 6.35 9.19 3.50
CA ASN A 12 5.74 10.50 3.22
C ASN A 12 5.32 11.28 4.49
N PHE A 13 5.37 10.64 5.67
CA PHE A 13 5.17 11.28 6.97
C PHE A 13 6.46 11.24 7.78
N ALA A 14 6.88 12.40 8.32
CA ALA A 14 8.11 12.50 9.10
C ALA A 14 8.05 11.62 10.36
N GLY A 15 9.11 10.84 10.62
CA GLY A 15 9.22 9.95 11.78
C GLY A 15 8.41 8.66 11.71
N HIS A 16 7.55 8.48 10.70
CA HIS A 16 6.66 7.32 10.61
C HIS A 16 7.42 5.98 10.42
N LEU A 17 8.49 5.97 9.61
CA LEU A 17 9.28 4.76 9.38
C LEU A 17 9.98 4.26 10.65
N GLU A 18 10.40 5.16 11.53
CA GLU A 18 10.99 4.82 12.82
C GLU A 18 9.93 4.20 13.75
N GLN A 19 8.73 4.80 13.80
CA GLN A 19 7.60 4.30 14.59
C GLN A 19 7.11 2.92 14.13
N ALA A 20 7.10 2.68 12.81
CA ALA A 20 6.76 1.38 12.23
C ALA A 20 7.88 0.34 12.34
N GLY A 21 9.08 0.74 12.79
CA GLY A 21 10.26 -0.14 12.86
C GLY A 21 10.80 -0.54 11.48
N GLU A 22 10.52 0.26 10.45
CA GLU A 22 10.91 0.02 9.05
C GLU A 22 12.13 0.84 8.61
N GLU A 23 12.67 1.72 9.46
CA GLU A 23 13.79 2.62 9.14
C GLU A 23 14.99 1.89 8.50
N ALA A 24 15.35 0.72 9.02
CA ALA A 24 16.49 -0.06 8.54
C ALA A 24 16.34 -0.49 7.06
N ASP A 25 15.11 -0.73 6.60
CA ASP A 25 14.83 -1.12 5.21
C ASP A 25 15.10 0.03 4.23
N PHE A 26 15.04 1.27 4.73
CA PHE A 26 15.21 2.49 3.94
C PHE A 26 16.55 3.20 4.20
N ALA A 27 17.43 2.65 5.05
CA ALA A 27 18.70 3.28 5.42
C ALA A 27 19.62 3.61 4.22
N LYS A 28 19.50 2.86 3.12
CA LYS A 28 20.26 3.08 1.88
C LYS A 28 19.57 4.00 0.87
N VAL A 29 18.32 4.40 1.12
CA VAL A 29 17.54 5.26 0.22
C VAL A 29 17.93 6.72 0.45
N LYS A 30 18.64 7.29 -0.52
CA LYS A 30 19.00 8.70 -0.54
C LYS A 30 17.81 9.53 -1.03
N THR A 31 17.40 10.51 -0.24
CA THR A 31 16.42 11.52 -0.66
C THR A 31 17.11 12.87 -0.85
N VAL A 32 16.57 13.67 -1.76
CA VAL A 32 17.04 15.05 -1.98
C VAL A 32 16.52 15.95 -0.86
N GLU A 33 15.28 15.71 -0.42
CA GLU A 33 14.64 16.44 0.67
C GLU A 33 14.42 15.53 1.89
N ALA A 34 14.36 16.15 3.07
CA ALA A 34 14.17 15.42 4.33
C ALA A 34 12.79 14.73 4.43
N VAL A 35 11.76 15.34 3.83
CA VAL A 35 10.36 14.87 3.89
C VAL A 35 9.91 14.12 2.62
N GLN A 36 10.84 13.82 1.72
CA GLN A 36 10.52 13.10 0.49
C GLN A 36 10.12 11.65 0.81
N PRO A 37 9.06 11.12 0.18
CA PRO A 37 8.74 9.70 0.26
C PRO A 37 9.94 8.81 -0.08
N LYS A 38 10.10 7.72 0.64
CA LYS A 38 11.23 6.79 0.48
C LYS A 38 10.94 5.71 -0.54
N ALA A 39 9.67 5.32 -0.72
CA ALA A 39 9.29 4.32 -1.73
C ALA A 39 7.81 4.41 -2.11
N ILE A 40 7.51 3.79 -3.26
CA ILE A 40 6.17 3.41 -3.69
C ILE A 40 6.20 1.89 -3.88
N PHE A 41 5.15 1.20 -3.44
CA PHE A 41 5.05 -0.26 -3.59
C PHE A 41 3.63 -0.69 -3.97
N PRO A 42 3.48 -1.75 -4.78
CA PRO A 42 2.16 -2.31 -5.04
C PRO A 42 1.67 -3.12 -3.84
N PHE A 43 0.41 -2.93 -3.47
CA PHE A 43 -0.32 -3.81 -2.55
C PHE A 43 -1.44 -4.60 -3.25
N TYR A 44 -1.80 -4.21 -4.48
CA TYR A 44 -2.78 -4.92 -5.30
C TYR A 44 -2.54 -4.67 -6.79
N VAL A 45 -2.49 -5.73 -7.59
CA VAL A 45 -2.35 -5.67 -9.05
C VAL A 45 -3.34 -6.65 -9.69
N PRO A 46 -4.40 -6.17 -10.36
CA PRO A 46 -5.45 -7.02 -10.94
C PRO A 46 -5.00 -7.67 -12.25
N ALA A 47 -4.04 -8.58 -12.18
CA ALA A 47 -3.49 -9.32 -13.31
C ALA A 47 -3.50 -10.83 -13.05
N GLU A 48 -3.71 -11.62 -14.11
CA GLU A 48 -3.82 -13.07 -14.00
C GLU A 48 -2.49 -13.75 -13.67
N ASN A 49 -1.38 -13.25 -14.24
CA ASN A 49 -0.05 -13.83 -14.06
C ASN A 49 0.95 -12.75 -13.62
N LEU A 50 1.47 -12.90 -12.41
CA LEU A 50 2.49 -12.03 -11.83
C LEU A 50 3.77 -12.79 -11.42
N GLY A 51 3.92 -14.04 -11.85
CA GLY A 51 5.02 -14.91 -11.43
C GLY A 51 5.13 -14.99 -9.90
N ASP A 52 6.33 -14.69 -9.38
CA ASP A 52 6.62 -14.72 -7.94
C ASP A 52 5.77 -13.73 -7.11
N TYR A 53 5.12 -12.75 -7.75
CA TYR A 53 4.28 -11.75 -7.08
C TYR A 53 2.79 -12.05 -7.17
N GLN A 54 2.40 -13.29 -7.46
CA GLN A 54 0.98 -13.68 -7.60
C GLN A 54 0.13 -13.31 -6.38
N PHE A 55 0.71 -13.22 -5.18
CA PHE A 55 0.01 -12.76 -3.98
C PHE A 55 -0.58 -11.34 -4.11
N LEU A 56 -0.04 -10.48 -4.97
CA LEU A 56 -0.56 -9.14 -5.24
C LEU A 56 -1.88 -9.16 -6.04
N SER A 57 -2.27 -10.27 -6.66
CA SER A 57 -3.53 -10.36 -7.40
C SER A 57 -4.77 -10.54 -6.52
N THR A 58 -4.59 -10.73 -5.22
CA THR A 58 -5.69 -10.91 -4.27
C THR A 58 -6.22 -9.56 -3.81
N TYR A 59 -7.50 -9.28 -4.07
CA TYR A 59 -8.12 -8.00 -3.68
C TYR A 59 -8.17 -7.85 -2.14
N PRO A 60 -7.49 -6.85 -1.55
CA PRO A 60 -7.27 -6.81 -0.11
C PRO A 60 -8.22 -5.88 0.65
N LEU A 61 -9.02 -5.05 -0.04
CA LEU A 61 -9.81 -3.99 0.60
C LEU A 61 -11.15 -4.50 1.13
N SER A 62 -11.54 -4.02 2.31
CA SER A 62 -12.87 -4.20 2.87
C SER A 62 -13.36 -2.96 3.62
N ASN A 63 -14.66 -2.74 3.61
CA ASN A 63 -15.33 -1.69 4.38
C ASN A 63 -16.07 -2.21 5.62
N THR A 64 -16.08 -3.53 5.85
CA THR A 64 -16.88 -4.17 6.91
C THR A 64 -16.04 -4.94 7.92
N ALA A 65 -14.95 -5.59 7.49
CA ALA A 65 -14.15 -6.43 8.37
C ALA A 65 -12.68 -6.46 7.93
N ILE A 66 -11.78 -6.60 8.90
CA ILE A 66 -10.36 -6.87 8.68
C ILE A 66 -10.09 -8.30 9.11
N ASN A 67 -9.56 -9.11 8.20
CA ASN A 67 -9.21 -10.50 8.48
C ASN A 67 -7.75 -10.59 8.91
N PHE A 68 -7.53 -11.19 10.07
CA PHE A 68 -6.21 -11.50 10.58
C PHE A 68 -5.72 -12.82 9.97
N PRO A 69 -4.53 -12.88 9.31
CA PRO A 69 -3.99 -14.13 8.79
C PRO A 69 -3.61 -15.07 9.93
N SER A 70 -3.92 -16.37 9.79
CA SER A 70 -3.61 -17.37 10.83
C SER A 70 -2.11 -17.63 11.03
N ASP A 71 -1.28 -17.24 10.07
CA ASP A 71 0.18 -17.44 10.02
C ASP A 71 0.98 -16.15 10.28
N ALA A 72 0.33 -15.10 10.79
CA ALA A 72 0.95 -13.80 11.02
C ALA A 72 0.82 -13.40 12.49
N ASP A 73 1.87 -12.77 13.01
CA ASP A 73 1.83 -12.15 14.34
C ASP A 73 1.83 -10.62 14.21
N ASN A 74 1.31 -9.94 15.24
CA ASN A 74 1.38 -8.49 15.41
C ASN A 74 0.80 -7.70 14.24
N LEU A 75 -0.50 -7.87 13.96
CA LEU A 75 -1.23 -6.95 13.07
C LEU A 75 -1.14 -5.53 13.64
N GLN A 76 -0.61 -4.62 12.84
CA GLN A 76 -0.55 -3.20 13.15
C GLN A 76 -1.54 -2.47 12.26
N ILE A 77 -2.33 -1.58 12.85
CA ILE A 77 -3.20 -0.67 12.11
C ILE A 77 -2.39 0.58 11.75
N GLU A 78 -2.60 1.10 10.55
CA GLU A 78 -1.92 2.29 10.06
C GLU A 78 -2.96 3.21 9.41
N PRO A 79 -3.46 4.20 10.15
CA PRO A 79 -4.46 5.13 9.64
C PRO A 79 -3.83 6.05 8.59
N GLU A 80 -4.40 6.04 7.39
CA GLU A 80 -3.92 6.76 6.22
C GLU A 80 -5.06 7.47 5.47
N VAL A 81 -4.70 8.27 4.47
CA VAL A 81 -5.63 8.82 3.49
C VAL A 81 -5.33 8.18 2.13
N ALA A 82 -6.32 7.48 1.57
CA ALA A 82 -6.24 6.97 0.21
C ALA A 82 -6.74 8.02 -0.78
N LEU A 83 -6.03 8.15 -1.91
CA LEU A 83 -6.49 8.90 -3.08
C LEU A 83 -6.94 7.92 -4.16
N ILE A 84 -8.05 8.23 -4.82
CA ILE A 84 -8.38 7.61 -6.11
C ILE A 84 -7.97 8.56 -7.20
N CYS A 85 -7.16 8.05 -8.12
CA CYS A 85 -6.66 8.82 -9.24
C CYS A 85 -7.11 8.21 -10.57
N GLU A 86 -7.44 9.08 -11.53
CA GLU A 86 -7.42 8.72 -12.94
C GLU A 86 -5.98 8.79 -13.45
N ILE A 87 -5.59 7.80 -14.26
CA ILE A 87 -4.24 7.72 -14.81
C ILE A 87 -4.29 8.21 -16.26
N GLY A 88 -3.56 9.28 -16.56
CA GLY A 88 -3.36 9.74 -17.93
C GLY A 88 -2.20 9.02 -18.58
N TYR A 89 -2.43 8.50 -19.79
CA TYR A 89 -1.42 7.82 -20.60
C TYR A 89 -1.13 8.57 -21.90
N GLN A 90 0.14 8.62 -22.28
CA GLN A 90 0.60 9.05 -23.60
C GLN A 90 1.74 8.14 -24.03
N ASP A 91 1.71 7.62 -25.25
CA ASP A 91 2.76 6.75 -25.80
C ASP A 91 3.14 5.57 -24.89
N GLN A 92 2.12 4.96 -24.25
CA GLN A 92 2.25 3.87 -23.27
C GLN A 92 2.98 4.24 -21.97
N GLN A 93 3.19 5.53 -21.71
CA GLN A 93 3.77 6.05 -20.47
C GLN A 93 2.69 6.74 -19.63
N VAL A 94 2.81 6.61 -18.30
CA VAL A 94 2.00 7.38 -17.37
C VAL A 94 2.51 8.82 -17.36
N VAL A 95 1.65 9.78 -17.69
CA VAL A 95 1.99 11.21 -17.74
C VAL A 95 1.27 12.04 -16.67
N SER A 96 0.17 11.53 -16.10
CA SER A 96 -0.54 12.20 -15.02
C SER A 96 -1.27 11.23 -14.10
N LEU A 97 -1.41 11.67 -12.85
CA LEU A 97 -2.30 11.06 -11.85
C LEU A 97 -3.22 12.17 -11.35
N THR A 98 -4.48 12.14 -11.76
CA THR A 98 -5.46 13.17 -11.38
C THR A 98 -6.31 12.64 -10.23
N PRO A 99 -6.14 13.14 -8.99
CA PRO A 99 -6.97 12.71 -7.87
C PRO A 99 -8.41 13.15 -8.10
N THR A 100 -9.35 12.22 -7.96
CA THR A 100 -10.79 12.45 -8.12
C THR A 100 -11.56 12.30 -6.83
N HIS A 101 -11.05 11.50 -5.88
CA HIS A 101 -11.68 11.26 -4.59
C HIS A 101 -10.61 10.96 -3.53
N PHE A 102 -10.97 11.11 -2.25
CA PHE A 102 -10.18 10.63 -1.13
C PHE A 102 -11.05 9.85 -0.12
N ALA A 103 -10.38 9.04 0.69
CA ALA A 103 -11.02 8.19 1.69
C ALA A 103 -10.10 7.94 2.88
N ALA A 104 -10.71 7.71 4.05
CA ALA A 104 -9.98 7.14 5.18
C ALA A 104 -9.56 5.70 4.83
N TYR A 105 -8.30 5.39 5.12
CA TYR A 105 -7.67 4.12 4.81
C TYR A 105 -7.01 3.54 6.06
N ASN A 106 -7.00 2.21 6.15
CA ASN A 106 -6.24 1.50 7.17
C ASN A 106 -5.32 0.51 6.46
N ASP A 107 -4.04 0.85 6.36
CA ASP A 107 -3.01 0.00 5.77
C ASP A 107 -2.46 -0.98 6.80
N CYS A 108 -3.26 -2.00 7.13
CA CYS A 108 -2.79 -2.98 8.10
C CYS A 108 -1.55 -3.71 7.60
N SER A 109 -0.53 -3.76 8.44
CA SER A 109 0.70 -4.51 8.20
C SER A 109 0.75 -5.73 9.11
N ILE A 110 1.39 -6.79 8.61
CA ILE A 110 1.69 -7.99 9.37
C ILE A 110 3.20 -8.17 9.42
N ARG A 111 3.71 -8.58 10.59
CA ARG A 111 5.14 -8.79 10.75
C ARG A 111 5.52 -10.18 10.25
N ARG A 112 6.17 -10.23 9.08
CA ARG A 112 6.79 -11.45 8.56
C ARG A 112 8.31 -11.39 8.79
N PRO A 113 8.87 -12.19 9.71
CA PRO A 113 10.31 -12.32 9.84
C PRO A 113 10.91 -12.73 8.50
N ASN A 114 12.00 -12.08 8.07
CA ASN A 114 12.70 -12.34 6.80
C ASN A 114 11.96 -11.90 5.52
N ALA A 115 10.93 -11.05 5.60
CA ALA A 115 10.39 -10.40 4.40
C ALA A 115 11.48 -9.57 3.72
N ASN A 116 11.69 -9.78 2.42
CA ASN A 116 12.69 -9.08 1.62
C ASN A 116 12.15 -7.76 1.07
N LYS A 117 10.83 -7.66 0.93
CA LYS A 117 10.15 -6.48 0.38
C LYS A 117 8.99 -6.05 1.26
N ILE A 118 8.75 -4.74 1.31
CA ILE A 118 7.64 -4.16 2.09
C ILE A 118 6.27 -4.72 1.66
N CYS A 119 6.06 -4.99 0.37
CA CYS A 119 4.80 -5.53 -0.14
C CYS A 119 4.48 -6.92 0.42
N GLU A 120 5.47 -7.71 0.84
CA GLU A 120 5.27 -9.02 1.47
C GLU A 120 4.73 -8.90 2.91
N ARG A 121 4.98 -7.76 3.57
CA ARG A 121 4.46 -7.43 4.91
C ARG A 121 3.13 -6.70 4.86
N LYS A 122 2.89 -5.95 3.78
CA LYS A 122 1.69 -5.13 3.57
C LYS A 122 0.60 -5.82 2.74
N THR A 123 0.85 -7.06 2.32
CA THR A 123 -0.05 -7.85 1.46
C THR A 123 -0.04 -9.30 1.92
N GLY A 124 -1.15 -10.03 1.76
CA GLY A 124 -1.15 -11.47 2.06
C GLY A 124 -2.47 -12.07 2.52
N GLY A 125 -3.61 -11.37 2.39
CA GLY A 125 -4.89 -11.93 2.77
C GLY A 125 -6.08 -11.18 2.18
N LEU A 126 -7.18 -11.92 1.97
CA LEU A 126 -8.48 -11.34 1.67
C LEU A 126 -8.91 -10.42 2.82
N ARG A 127 -9.26 -9.17 2.52
CA ARG A 127 -9.76 -8.18 3.51
C ARG A 127 -8.72 -7.81 4.57
N LEU A 128 -7.46 -7.68 4.21
CA LEU A 128 -6.41 -7.24 5.14
C LEU A 128 -6.45 -5.71 5.37
N LYS A 129 -6.99 -4.93 4.43
CA LYS A 129 -6.95 -3.46 4.48
C LYS A 129 -8.34 -2.84 4.58
N GLY A 130 -8.46 -1.83 5.43
CA GLY A 130 -9.70 -1.10 5.65
C GLY A 130 -9.85 0.05 4.67
N PHE A 131 -10.99 0.14 3.99
CA PHE A 131 -11.33 1.27 3.12
C PHE A 131 -12.77 1.71 3.39
N ARG A 132 -12.96 2.97 3.80
CA ARG A 132 -14.31 3.55 3.96
C ARG A 132 -14.69 4.36 2.73
N GLN A 133 -15.94 4.18 2.29
CA GLN A 133 -16.47 4.82 1.08
C GLN A 133 -16.45 6.35 1.18
N PHE A 134 -16.22 6.97 0.02
CA PHE A 134 -15.79 8.35 -0.26
C PHE A 134 -16.38 9.48 0.56
N ILE A 135 -15.52 10.46 0.86
CA ILE A 135 -15.86 11.76 1.42
C ILE A 135 -15.61 12.80 0.32
N PHE A 136 -16.69 13.21 -0.37
CA PHE A 136 -16.79 14.25 -1.42
C PHE A 136 -16.19 14.01 -2.83
N ARG A 137 -16.86 14.64 -3.81
CA ARG A 137 -16.41 15.09 -5.14
C ARG A 137 -16.34 16.61 -5.10
#